data_AF-A0A416R210-F1
#
_entry.id   AF-A0A416R210-F1
#
_cell.length_a   1.000
_cell.length_b   1.000
_cell.length_c   1.000
_cell.angle_alpha   90.00
_cell.angle_beta   90.00
_cell.angle_gamma   90.00
#
_symmetry.space_group_name_H-M   'P 1'
#
loop_
_entity.id
_entity.type
_entity.pdbx_description
1 polymer ?
#
loop_
_entity_poly.entity_id
_entity_poly.type
_entity_poly.pdbx_seq_one_letter_code
_entity_poly.pdbx_strand_id
1 'polypeptide(L)'
;MLNLPMSQECNWIQENCPLEDVVEMPEGRMTFFMTTGNVANLSCKFDQMTEPMSYVTWAEVVEEDKPILREVGNRVWENTMSDKMPIYVEFLGVEE
;
A
#
# COMPACT_ATOMS: atom_id res chain seq x y z
N MET A 1 -10.81 -5.35 16.86
CA MET A 1 -9.74 -5.07 15.87
C MET A 1 -8.45 -5.63 16.45
N LEU A 2 -7.93 -6.70 15.85
CA LEU A 2 -6.65 -7.28 16.27
C LEU A 2 -5.56 -6.50 15.54
N ASN A 3 -5.05 -5.43 16.16
CA ASN A 3 -3.85 -4.77 15.67
C ASN A 3 -2.69 -5.74 15.84
N LEU A 4 -1.93 -6.00 14.78
CA LEU A 4 -0.71 -6.80 14.87
C LEU A 4 0.35 -5.97 15.61
N PRO A 5 0.87 -6.43 16.76
CA PRO A 5 1.94 -5.74 17.44
C PRO A 5 3.20 -5.79 16.57
N MET A 6 3.78 -4.63 16.28
CA MET A 6 5.12 -4.57 15.69
C MET A 6 6.13 -5.12 16.71
N SER A 7 6.92 -6.10 16.31
CA SER A 7 7.95 -6.71 17.16
C SER A 7 9.19 -5.83 17.34
N GLN A 8 9.35 -4.81 16.50
CA GLN A 8 10.47 -3.86 16.53
C GLN A 8 9.94 -2.43 16.32
N GLU A 9 10.61 -1.47 16.95
CA GLU A 9 10.36 -0.05 16.68
C GLU A 9 10.86 0.28 15.27
N CYS A 10 10.06 1.06 14.52
CA CYS A 10 10.53 1.65 13.28
C CYS A 10 11.68 2.61 13.61
N ASN A 11 12.85 2.40 13.01
CA ASN A 11 14.03 3.25 13.16
C ASN A 11 13.99 4.51 12.29
N TRP A 12 12.83 4.84 11.73
CA TRP A 12 12.61 5.98 10.85
C TRP A 12 11.48 6.85 11.39
N ILE A 13 11.58 8.15 11.12
CA ILE A 13 10.61 9.17 11.53
C ILE A 13 9.89 9.61 10.26
N GLN A 14 8.56 9.42 10.21
CA GLN A 14 7.74 9.67 9.02
C GLN A 14 7.93 11.08 8.46
N GLU A 15 8.05 12.08 9.34
CA GLU A 15 8.24 13.49 9.01
C GLU A 15 9.58 13.78 8.30
N ASN A 16 10.55 12.88 8.40
CA ASN A 16 11.85 13.00 7.76
C ASN A 16 11.93 12.25 6.42
N CYS A 17 10.88 11.51 6.05
CA CYS A 17 10.87 10.74 4.81
C CYS A 17 10.43 11.62 3.62
N PRO A 18 10.92 11.33 2.41
CA PRO A 18 10.44 12.00 1.21
C PRO A 18 8.95 11.72 1.00
N LEU A 19 8.25 12.74 0.51
CA LEU A 19 6.85 12.65 0.10
C LEU A 19 6.79 12.66 -1.42
N GLU A 20 5.97 11.76 -1.97
CA GLU A 20 5.61 11.78 -3.39
C GLU A 20 4.13 12.15 -3.51
N ASP A 21 3.78 12.95 -4.51
CA ASP A 21 2.39 13.25 -4.85
C ASP A 21 1.74 12.00 -5.45
N VAL A 22 0.63 11.56 -4.87
CA VAL A 22 0.03 10.27 -5.22
C VAL A 22 -0.45 10.20 -6.68
N VAL A 23 -0.79 11.35 -7.26
CA VAL A 23 -1.16 11.47 -8.68
C VAL A 23 0.03 11.16 -9.58
N GLU A 24 1.23 11.60 -9.21
CA GLU A 24 2.46 11.51 -10.00
C GLU A 24 3.25 10.21 -9.74
N MET A 25 2.94 9.47 -8.66
CA MET A 25 3.61 8.20 -8.36
C MET A 25 3.50 7.19 -9.52
N PRO A 26 4.54 6.41 -9.81
CA PRO A 26 4.42 5.29 -10.74
C PRO A 26 3.50 4.20 -10.16
N GLU A 27 2.94 3.39 -11.05
CA GLU A 27 2.29 2.14 -10.65
C GLU A 27 3.27 1.23 -9.90
N GLY A 28 2.79 0.56 -8.86
CA GLY A 28 3.57 -0.25 -7.95
C GLY A 28 4.17 0.51 -6.77
N ARG A 29 4.10 1.85 -6.74
CA ARG A 29 4.62 2.63 -5.61
C ARG A 29 3.88 2.28 -4.33
N MET A 30 4.64 1.90 -3.30
CA MET A 30 4.13 1.57 -1.96
C MET A 30 4.15 2.80 -1.08
N THR A 31 3.04 3.04 -0.38
CA THR A 31 2.94 4.12 0.61
C THR A 31 2.64 3.57 2.00
N PHE A 32 3.04 4.35 2.99
CA PHE A 32 2.70 4.12 4.39
C PHE A 32 2.13 5.39 5.01
N PHE A 33 1.02 5.27 5.72
CA PHE A 33 0.48 6.36 6.53
C PHE A 33 -0.31 5.85 7.72
N MET A 34 -0.29 6.61 8.81
CA MET A 34 -1.11 6.35 9.99
C MET A 34 -2.38 7.21 9.95
N THR A 35 -3.54 6.58 10.15
CA THR A 35 -4.82 7.29 10.29
C THR A 35 -5.17 7.51 11.76
N THR A 36 -6.17 8.37 11.98
CA THR A 36 -6.76 8.60 13.30
C THR A 36 -7.12 7.29 13.98
N GLY A 37 -6.62 7.08 15.20
CA GLY A 37 -6.79 5.81 15.94
C GLY A 37 -5.55 4.91 15.96
N ASN A 38 -4.38 5.42 15.55
CA ASN A 38 -3.11 4.68 15.53
C ASN A 38 -3.17 3.42 14.67
N VAL A 39 -3.85 3.51 13.52
CA VAL A 39 -3.94 2.42 12.54
C VAL A 39 -2.95 2.74 11.41
N ALA A 40 -1.97 1.86 11.23
CA ALA A 40 -1.06 1.93 10.10
C ALA A 40 -1.73 1.36 8.84
N ASN A 41 -1.62 2.08 7.74
CA ASN A 41 -2.10 1.67 6.43
C ASN A 41 -0.91 1.50 5.51
N LEU A 42 -0.87 0.36 4.85
CA LEU A 42 -0.01 0.07 3.72
C LEU A 42 -0.89 0.15 2.47
N SER A 43 -0.44 0.89 1.46
CA SER A 43 -1.15 0.94 0.18
C SER A 43 -0.19 0.81 -0.99
N CYS A 44 -0.71 0.35 -2.12
CA CYS A 44 0.02 0.17 -3.36
C CYS A 44 -0.78 0.81 -4.50
N LYS A 45 -0.17 1.71 -5.25
CA LYS A 45 -0.82 2.34 -6.41
C LYS A 45 -0.86 1.34 -7.57
N PHE A 46 -2.06 0.85 -7.94
CA PHE A 46 -2.22 -0.10 -9.06
C PHE A 46 -2.73 0.55 -10.36
N ASP A 47 -3.20 1.80 -10.30
CA ASP A 47 -3.68 2.57 -11.45
C ASP A 47 -3.75 4.08 -11.11
N GLN A 48 -4.41 4.86 -11.95
CA GLN A 48 -4.62 6.31 -11.79
C GLN A 48 -5.31 6.67 -10.48
N MET A 49 -4.85 7.77 -9.88
CA MET A 49 -5.42 8.36 -8.67
C MET A 49 -5.67 9.84 -8.89
N THR A 50 -6.69 10.38 -8.23
CA THR A 50 -7.11 11.79 -8.33
C THR A 50 -6.99 12.54 -7.01
N GLU A 51 -6.55 11.85 -5.95
CA GLU A 51 -6.43 12.42 -4.62
C GLU A 51 -5.29 13.47 -4.57
N PRO A 52 -5.54 14.69 -4.07
CA PRO A 52 -4.52 15.75 -4.04
C PRO A 52 -3.67 15.67 -2.75
N MET A 53 -3.07 14.51 -2.49
CA MET A 53 -2.29 14.25 -1.28
C MET A 53 -0.93 13.65 -1.62
N SER A 54 0.03 13.89 -0.73
CA SER A 54 1.37 13.31 -0.82
C SER A 54 1.59 12.32 0.33
N TYR A 55 2.26 11.21 0.05
CA TYR A 55 2.50 10.15 1.03
C TYR A 55 3.98 9.79 1.11
N VAL A 56 4.37 9.26 2.28
CA VAL A 56 5.68 8.65 2.45
C VAL A 56 5.74 7.36 1.66
N THR A 57 6.81 7.24 0.87
CA THR A 57 7.09 6.08 0.03
C THR A 57 8.38 5.39 0.48
N TRP A 58 8.44 4.07 0.29
CA TRP A 58 9.58 3.26 0.76
C TRP A 58 9.91 2.06 -0.13
N ALA A 59 8.99 1.66 -1.02
CA ALA A 59 9.20 0.55 -1.94
C ALA A 59 8.41 0.73 -3.24
N GLU A 60 8.72 -0.11 -4.22
CA GLU A 60 8.01 -0.24 -5.48
C GLU A 60 7.93 -1.71 -5.85
N VAL A 61 6.79 -2.13 -6.40
CA VAL A 61 6.65 -3.44 -7.03
C VAL A 61 7.62 -3.54 -8.21
N VAL A 62 8.32 -4.68 -8.33
CA VAL A 62 9.24 -4.94 -9.43
C VAL A 62 8.52 -4.89 -10.77
N GLU A 63 9.20 -4.43 -11.82
CA GLU A 63 8.58 -4.15 -13.12
C GLU A 63 7.82 -5.35 -13.70
N GLU A 64 8.36 -6.55 -13.52
CA GLU A 64 7.78 -7.81 -14.00
C GLU A 64 6.42 -8.16 -13.36
N ASP A 65 6.17 -7.68 -12.14
CA ASP A 65 4.94 -7.97 -11.38
C ASP A 65 3.88 -6.89 -11.52
N LYS A 66 4.18 -5.73 -12.13
CA LYS A 66 3.20 -4.65 -12.34
C LYS A 66 1.95 -5.09 -13.12
N PRO A 67 2.04 -5.91 -14.18
CA PRO A 67 0.84 -6.45 -14.84
C PRO A 67 -0.05 -7.27 -13.89
N ILE A 68 0.55 -8.06 -12.98
CA ILE A 68 -0.16 -8.86 -11.98
C ILE A 68 -0.82 -7.94 -10.96
N LEU A 69 -0.11 -6.90 -10.49
CA LEU A 69 -0.66 -5.89 -9.58
C LEU A 69 -1.92 -5.25 -10.16
N ARG A 70 -1.92 -4.87 -11.45
CA ARG A 70 -3.09 -4.28 -12.10
C ARG A 70 -4.26 -5.27 -12.19
N GLU A 71 -4.00 -6.55 -12.48
CA GLU A 71 -5.04 -7.58 -12.46
C GLU A 71 -5.66 -7.71 -11.06
N VAL A 72 -4.82 -7.82 -10.03
CA VAL A 72 -5.26 -7.94 -8.63
C VAL A 72 -6.05 -6.70 -8.20
N GLY A 73 -5.57 -5.49 -8.52
CA GLY A 73 -6.25 -4.24 -8.20
C GLY A 73 -7.64 -4.15 -8.82
N ASN A 74 -7.79 -4.55 -10.08
CA ASN A 74 -9.11 -4.62 -10.73
C ASN A 74 -10.04 -5.63 -10.05
N ARG A 75 -9.53 -6.82 -9.69
CA ARG A 75 -10.33 -7.84 -8.98
C ARG A 75 -10.76 -7.36 -7.59
N VAL A 76 -9.90 -6.65 -6.88
CA VAL A 76 -10.23 -6.01 -5.59
C VAL A 76 -11.33 -4.96 -5.78
N TRP A 77 -11.23 -4.14 -6.83
CA TRP A 77 -12.25 -3.15 -7.17
C TRP A 77 -13.60 -3.80 -7.48
N GLU A 78 -13.63 -4.78 -8.37
CA GLU A 78 -14.84 -5.54 -8.72
C GLU A 78 -15.49 -6.18 -7.48
N ASN A 79 -14.69 -6.85 -6.64
CA ASN A 79 -15.18 -7.41 -5.39
C ASN A 79 -15.75 -6.34 -4.45
N THR A 80 -15.10 -5.18 -4.36
CA THR A 80 -15.59 -4.06 -3.53
C THR A 80 -16.94 -3.54 -4.03
N MET A 81 -17.11 -3.46 -5.35
CA MET A 81 -18.31 -2.93 -5.98
C MET A 81 -19.48 -3.93 -6.07
N SER A 82 -19.20 -5.24 -6.08
CA SER A 82 -20.20 -6.30 -6.26
C SER A 82 -20.25 -7.26 -5.06
N ASP A 83 -19.29 -8.19 -5.00
CA ASP A 83 -19.45 -9.45 -4.24
C ASP A 83 -19.17 -9.30 -2.74
N LYS A 84 -18.39 -8.28 -2.37
CA LYS A 84 -18.03 -7.90 -0.98
C LYS A 84 -17.47 -9.07 -0.18
N MET A 85 -16.77 -9.99 -0.86
CA MET A 85 -16.14 -11.12 -0.21
C MET A 85 -14.92 -10.64 0.59
N PRO A 86 -14.63 -11.22 1.77
CA PRO A 86 -13.40 -10.93 2.49
C PRO A 86 -12.17 -11.24 1.62
N ILE A 87 -11.25 -10.29 1.53
CA ILE A 87 -9.95 -10.48 0.88
C ILE A 87 -8.89 -10.61 1.97
N TYR A 88 -8.13 -11.71 1.92
CA TYR A 88 -7.00 -11.94 2.80
C TYR A 88 -5.72 -11.56 2.07
N VAL A 89 -4.91 -10.72 2.69
CA VAL A 89 -3.59 -10.30 2.20
C VAL A 89 -2.54 -10.85 3.14
N GLU A 90 -1.55 -11.54 2.57
CA GLU A 90 -0.44 -12.15 3.30
C GLU A 90 0.88 -11.52 2.84
N PHE A 91 1.75 -11.22 3.80
CA PHE A 91 3.09 -10.75 3.53
C PHE A 91 4.06 -11.88 3.86
N LEU A 92 4.74 -12.38 2.83
CA LEU A 92 5.72 -13.46 2.97
C LEU A 92 7.12 -12.84 2.99
N GLY A 93 7.97 -13.31 3.90
CA GLY A 93 9.39 -13.01 3.84
C GLY A 93 10.00 -13.70 2.62
N VAL A 94 10.97 -13.05 1.99
CA VAL A 94 11.81 -13.74 1.00
C VAL A 94 12.74 -14.64 1.80
N GLU A 95 12.62 -15.96 1.64
CA GLU A 95 13.60 -16.91 2.18
C GLU A 95 14.93 -16.70 1.44
N GLU A 96 16.03 -16.52 2.18
CA GLU A 96 17.40 -16.42 1.62
C GLU A 96 17.90 -17.75 1.05
#